data_AF-A0AA94H5X2-F1
#
_entry.id   AF-A0AA94H5X2-F1
#
_cell.length_a   1.000
_cell.length_b   1.000
_cell.length_c   1.000
_cell.angle_alpha   90.00
_cell.angle_beta   90.00
_cell.angle_gamma   90.00
#
_symmetry.space_group_name_H-M   'P 1'
#
loop_
_entity.id
_entity.type
_entity.pdbx_description
1 polymer ?
#
loop_
_entity_poly.entity_id
_entity_poly.type
_entity_poly.pdbx_seq_one_letter_code
_entity_poly.pdbx_strand_id
1 'polypeptide(L)'
;MKKMIFGNNTQSGHSASKPEFKNGLEAATAITNGMPKQGYLYIPFAAEDLVDQSLGLNLLRHLKGKRLYPLIAPNQKILIEMERLRAVEITKLTEQINTISDKLQDVDKSLKNEAGWNAETLRNRVSPEVFDTFTTGIARLSQQLSVLKKMSFIHKPLSQLSSVRDKLYILGHGAAGRNILAADQAATLGQMTAKSLAEQLHSCGLPKTFYDLRITACFSADSIEPFSFEADELDETSGTVSEKRRGIKGIFKPLKDTNPLALTISKEMKRLGYHNIRVTGYHGAGVTYSPTEFRARRLERGTDIRRSLVRRTF
;
A
#
# COMPACT_ATOMS: atom_id res chain seq x y z
N MET A 1 -5.15 -31.47 20.70
CA MET A 1 -6.42 -30.79 21.05
C MET A 1 -7.00 -30.15 19.80
N LYS A 2 -8.29 -30.38 19.51
CA LYS A 2 -8.98 -29.94 18.29
C LYS A 2 -9.09 -28.39 18.26
N LYS A 3 -8.42 -27.75 17.30
CA LYS A 3 -8.65 -26.35 16.93
C LYS A 3 -10.12 -26.20 16.52
N MET A 4 -10.86 -25.28 17.13
CA MET A 4 -12.13 -24.82 16.57
C MET A 4 -11.83 -24.17 15.22
N ILE A 5 -12.16 -24.89 14.15
CA ILE A 5 -12.28 -24.32 12.81
C ILE A 5 -13.64 -23.64 12.81
N PHE A 6 -13.68 -22.32 12.94
CA PHE A 6 -14.89 -21.55 12.66
C PHE A 6 -15.17 -21.68 11.17
N GLY A 7 -16.02 -22.66 10.82
CA GLY A 7 -16.53 -22.82 9.47
C GLY A 7 -17.36 -21.60 9.09
N ASN A 8 -17.06 -21.01 7.94
CA ASN A 8 -17.91 -20.01 7.29
C ASN A 8 -19.27 -20.65 7.01
N ASN A 9 -20.26 -20.38 7.87
CA ASN A 9 -21.64 -20.69 7.58
C ASN A 9 -22.52 -19.55 8.11
N THR A 10 -22.52 -18.44 7.39
CA THR A 10 -23.53 -17.39 7.53
C THR A 10 -24.50 -17.51 6.36
N GLN A 11 -25.73 -17.92 6.67
CA GLN A 11 -26.88 -17.73 5.77
C GLN A 11 -27.15 -16.22 5.64
N SER A 12 -27.40 -15.81 4.39
CA SER A 12 -27.69 -14.44 3.98
C SER A 12 -29.02 -13.94 4.53
N GLY A 13 -28.97 -12.92 5.39
CA GLY A 13 -30.14 -12.18 5.89
C GLY A 13 -30.06 -10.70 5.54
N HIS A 14 -30.98 -10.29 4.67
CA HIS A 14 -31.48 -8.94 4.33
C HIS A 14 -30.54 -7.73 4.15
N SER A 15 -30.38 -7.44 2.85
CA SER A 15 -30.09 -6.17 2.19
C SER A 15 -30.54 -4.90 2.92
N ALA A 16 -29.58 -4.16 3.48
CA ALA A 16 -29.66 -2.72 3.59
C ALA A 16 -29.28 -2.09 2.23
N SER A 17 -30.12 -1.18 1.76
CA SER A 17 -30.06 -0.48 0.47
C SER A 17 -28.64 0.01 0.11
N LYS A 18 -28.09 -0.56 -0.96
CA LYS A 18 -26.88 -0.07 -1.64
C LYS A 18 -27.14 1.34 -2.17
N PRO A 19 -26.24 2.31 -1.98
CA PRO A 19 -26.23 3.48 -2.83
C PRO A 19 -25.85 3.04 -4.25
N GLU A 20 -26.75 3.29 -5.21
CA GLU A 20 -26.48 3.13 -6.64
C GLU A 20 -25.39 4.11 -7.08
N PHE A 21 -24.14 3.65 -7.04
CA PHE A 21 -23.10 4.28 -7.84
C PHE A 21 -23.24 3.77 -9.27
N LYS A 22 -23.74 4.63 -10.15
CA LYS A 22 -23.78 4.40 -11.60
C LYS A 22 -22.40 3.93 -12.07
N ASN A 23 -22.35 2.68 -12.53
CA ASN A 23 -21.22 2.08 -13.20
C ASN A 23 -20.81 2.94 -14.40
N GLY A 24 -19.60 3.48 -14.34
CA GLY A 24 -19.04 4.32 -15.39
C GLY A 24 -17.52 4.41 -15.29
N LEU A 25 -16.85 3.25 -15.15
CA LEU A 25 -15.55 2.91 -15.74
C LEU A 25 -15.10 1.61 -15.09
N GLU A 26 -15.31 0.50 -15.78
CA GLU A 26 -14.62 -0.74 -15.48
C GLU A 26 -13.12 -0.45 -15.39
N ALA A 27 -12.47 -1.04 -14.38
CA ALA A 27 -11.03 -0.99 -14.24
C ALA A 27 -10.40 -1.76 -15.41
N ALA A 28 -10.22 -1.10 -16.55
CA ALA A 28 -9.59 -1.65 -17.73
C ALA A 28 -8.24 -2.25 -17.31
N THR A 29 -8.19 -3.58 -17.35
CA THR A 29 -6.94 -4.32 -17.28
C THR A 29 -6.15 -3.81 -18.48
N ALA A 30 -5.13 -2.99 -18.26
CA ALA A 30 -4.33 -2.45 -19.35
C ALA A 30 -3.57 -3.61 -20.01
N ILE A 31 -4.18 -4.20 -21.04
CA ILE A 31 -3.62 -5.26 -21.88
C ILE A 31 -2.64 -4.57 -22.83
N THR A 32 -1.37 -4.95 -22.76
CA THR A 32 -0.39 -4.67 -23.80
C THR A 32 0.01 -6.03 -24.37
N ASN A 33 -0.32 -6.29 -25.64
CA ASN A 33 -0.04 -7.54 -26.36
C ASN A 33 -0.64 -8.81 -25.73
N GLY A 34 -1.88 -8.76 -25.24
CA GLY A 34 -2.64 -9.94 -24.79
C GLY A 34 -2.25 -10.53 -23.42
N MET A 35 -1.12 -10.13 -22.82
CA MET A 35 -0.69 -10.63 -21.51
C MET A 35 -0.97 -9.62 -20.37
N PRO A 36 -1.43 -10.10 -19.20
CA PRO A 36 -1.67 -9.24 -18.05
C PRO A 36 -0.35 -8.66 -17.50
N LYS A 37 -0.35 -7.36 -17.19
CA LYS A 37 0.81 -6.70 -16.56
C LYS A 37 1.09 -7.28 -15.18
N GLN A 38 2.36 -7.55 -14.89
CA GLN A 38 2.82 -8.07 -13.59
C GLN A 38 3.35 -6.91 -12.73
N GLY A 39 3.03 -6.90 -11.44
CA GLY A 39 3.57 -5.91 -10.50
C GLY A 39 4.59 -6.54 -9.57
N TYR A 40 5.61 -5.76 -9.20
CA TYR A 40 6.61 -6.10 -8.20
C TYR A 40 6.67 -4.98 -7.16
N LEU A 41 6.85 -5.34 -5.89
CA LEU A 41 7.17 -4.37 -4.84
C LEU A 41 8.69 -4.30 -4.71
N TYR A 42 9.27 -3.12 -4.78
CA TYR A 42 10.68 -2.89 -4.52
C TYR A 42 10.84 -2.27 -3.14
N ILE A 43 11.71 -2.87 -2.32
CA ILE A 43 11.95 -2.45 -0.95
C ILE A 43 13.38 -1.93 -0.84
N PRO A 44 13.57 -0.59 -0.81
CA PRO A 44 14.91 0.01 -0.79
C PRO A 44 15.64 -0.11 0.55
N PHE A 45 14.90 -0.39 1.63
CA PHE A 45 15.39 -0.46 3.01
C PHE A 45 14.87 -1.72 3.71
N ALA A 46 15.40 -2.03 4.88
CA ALA A 46 14.79 -3.00 5.78
C ALA A 46 14.17 -2.27 6.99
N ALA A 47 12.84 -2.32 7.12
CA ALA A 47 12.09 -1.70 8.22
C ALA A 47 10.70 -2.37 8.38
N GLU A 48 10.17 -2.37 9.61
CA GLU A 48 8.86 -2.96 9.96
C GLU A 48 7.74 -2.30 9.15
N ASP A 49 7.73 -0.96 9.06
CA ASP A 49 6.74 -0.21 8.28
C ASP A 49 6.66 -0.69 6.81
N LEU A 50 7.77 -1.15 6.21
CA LEU A 50 7.77 -1.65 4.84
C LEU A 50 7.20 -3.07 4.72
N VAL A 51 7.25 -3.87 5.79
CA VAL A 51 6.49 -5.13 5.89
C VAL A 51 4.99 -4.80 5.89
N ASP A 52 4.56 -3.82 6.68
CA ASP A 52 3.17 -3.39 6.77
C ASP A 52 2.64 -2.80 5.47
N GLN A 53 3.39 -1.89 4.84
CA GLN A 53 3.02 -1.34 3.53
C GLN A 53 2.88 -2.44 2.48
N SER A 54 3.79 -3.41 2.49
CA SER A 54 3.74 -4.57 1.59
C SER A 54 2.53 -5.45 1.85
N LEU A 55 2.24 -5.72 3.12
CA LEU A 55 1.08 -6.47 3.58
C LEU A 55 -0.21 -5.79 3.13
N GLY A 56 -0.40 -4.50 3.39
CA GLY A 56 -1.58 -3.75 2.96
C GLY A 56 -1.79 -3.79 1.43
N LEU A 57 -0.73 -3.62 0.65
CA LEU A 57 -0.80 -3.68 -0.82
C LEU A 57 -1.18 -5.06 -1.36
N ASN A 58 -0.71 -6.12 -0.69
CA ASN A 58 -0.96 -7.51 -1.05
C ASN A 58 -2.27 -8.06 -0.48
N LEU A 59 -2.72 -7.57 0.67
CA LEU A 59 -3.99 -7.93 1.28
C LEU A 59 -5.16 -7.60 0.35
N LEU A 60 -5.18 -6.39 -0.21
CA LEU A 60 -6.21 -6.02 -1.18
C LEU A 60 -6.19 -6.90 -2.44
N ARG A 61 -5.01 -7.38 -2.86
CA ARG A 61 -4.91 -8.31 -4.00
C ARG A 61 -5.47 -9.68 -3.62
N HIS A 62 -5.12 -10.17 -2.44
CA HIS A 62 -5.62 -11.42 -1.89
C HIS A 62 -7.15 -11.43 -1.80
N LEU A 63 -7.74 -10.38 -1.22
CA LEU A 63 -9.19 -10.23 -1.10
C LEU A 63 -9.91 -10.19 -2.47
N LYS A 64 -9.18 -9.86 -3.54
CA LYS A 64 -9.69 -9.87 -4.93
C LYS A 64 -9.32 -11.12 -5.72
N GLY A 65 -8.82 -12.17 -5.06
CA GLY A 65 -8.36 -13.39 -5.72
C GLY A 65 -7.16 -13.20 -6.66
N LYS A 66 -6.42 -12.08 -6.55
CA LYS A 66 -5.27 -11.78 -7.40
C LYS A 66 -3.99 -12.30 -6.75
N ARG A 67 -3.07 -12.80 -7.58
CA ARG A 67 -1.71 -13.19 -7.15
C ARG A 67 -1.03 -12.04 -6.41
N LEU A 68 -0.37 -12.34 -5.29
CA LEU A 68 0.40 -11.34 -4.55
C LEU A 68 1.52 -10.76 -5.42
N TYR A 69 1.90 -9.52 -5.17
CA TYR A 69 3.12 -8.97 -5.74
C TYR A 69 4.32 -9.56 -5.00
N PRO A 70 5.27 -10.19 -5.71
CA PRO A 70 6.54 -10.56 -5.13
C PRO A 70 7.35 -9.31 -4.80
N LEU A 71 8.23 -9.44 -3.81
CA LEU A 71 9.04 -8.37 -3.29
C LEU A 71 10.49 -8.53 -3.75
N ILE A 72 11.09 -7.45 -4.23
CA ILE A 72 12.50 -7.39 -4.65
C ILE A 72 13.24 -6.45 -3.69
N ALA A 73 14.40 -6.89 -3.22
CA ALA A 73 15.33 -6.08 -2.43
C ALA A 73 16.61 -5.79 -3.26
N PRO A 74 17.32 -4.70 -2.98
CA PRO A 74 18.55 -4.33 -3.71
C PRO A 74 19.69 -5.33 -3.53
N ASN A 75 19.73 -6.04 -2.40
CA ASN A 75 20.80 -6.97 -2.06
C ASN A 75 20.35 -8.01 -1.02
N GLN A 76 21.18 -9.02 -0.81
CA GLN A 76 20.89 -10.14 0.08
C GLN A 76 20.75 -9.71 1.55
N LYS A 77 21.48 -8.68 1.99
CA LYS A 77 21.40 -8.17 3.37
C LYS A 77 20.01 -7.62 3.69
N ILE A 78 19.47 -6.77 2.81
CA ILE A 78 18.11 -6.22 2.98
C ILE A 78 17.06 -7.33 2.85
N LEU A 79 17.27 -8.29 1.94
CA LEU A 79 16.36 -9.45 1.79
C LEU A 79 16.25 -10.25 3.09
N ILE A 80 17.39 -10.67 3.67
CA ILE A 80 17.43 -11.45 4.91
C ILE A 80 16.77 -10.67 6.06
N GLU A 81 17.09 -9.38 6.19
CA GLU A 81 16.54 -8.58 7.27
C GLU A 81 15.02 -8.38 7.12
N MET A 82 14.51 -8.21 5.89
CA MET A 82 13.07 -8.16 5.64
C MET A 82 12.37 -9.48 5.91
N GLU A 83 13.02 -10.63 5.64
CA GLU A 83 12.48 -11.92 6.02
C GLU A 83 12.42 -12.11 7.54
N ARG A 84 13.43 -11.61 8.27
CA ARG A 84 13.46 -11.59 9.73
C ARG A 84 12.32 -10.73 10.28
N LEU A 85 12.14 -9.51 9.76
CA LEU A 85 11.06 -8.60 10.15
C LEU A 85 9.68 -9.19 9.85
N ARG A 86 9.51 -9.85 8.68
CA ARG A 86 8.29 -10.61 8.36
C ARG A 86 8.03 -11.70 9.41
N ALA A 87 9.05 -12.46 9.82
CA ALA A 87 8.89 -13.52 10.82
C ALA A 87 8.45 -12.97 12.18
N VAL A 88 9.00 -11.83 12.61
CA VAL A 88 8.57 -11.12 13.82
C VAL A 88 7.09 -10.73 13.73
N GLU A 89 6.68 -10.13 12.62
CA GLU A 89 5.27 -9.71 12.43
C GLU A 89 4.31 -10.91 12.33
N ILE A 90 4.75 -12.06 11.79
CA ILE A 90 3.98 -13.32 11.83
C ILE A 90 3.72 -13.76 13.27
N THR A 91 4.74 -13.71 14.13
CA THR A 91 4.62 -14.05 15.55
C THR A 91 3.67 -13.11 16.25
N LYS A 92 3.85 -11.79 16.09
CA LYS A 92 2.99 -10.75 16.66
C LYS A 92 1.52 -10.92 16.27
N LEU A 93 1.23 -11.12 14.98
CA LEU A 93 -0.14 -11.38 14.51
C LEU A 93 -0.71 -12.69 15.06
N THR A 94 0.12 -13.73 15.19
CA THR A 94 -0.32 -15.02 15.76
C THR A 94 -0.68 -14.87 17.23
N GLU A 95 0.14 -14.16 18.01
CA GLU A 95 -0.11 -13.86 19.42
C GLU A 95 -1.36 -13.00 19.60
N GLN A 96 -1.58 -11.99 18.75
CA GLN A 96 -2.79 -11.17 18.77
C GLN A 96 -4.04 -11.99 18.48
N ILE A 97 -4.00 -12.87 17.48
CA ILE A 97 -5.12 -13.78 17.15
C ILE A 97 -5.40 -14.71 18.34
N ASN A 98 -4.38 -15.31 18.93
CA ASN A 98 -4.54 -16.20 20.08
C ASN A 98 -5.12 -15.44 21.28
N THR A 99 -4.56 -14.28 21.62
CA THR A 99 -5.06 -13.44 22.73
C THR A 99 -6.54 -13.10 22.57
N ILE A 100 -6.98 -12.74 21.37
CA ILE A 100 -8.39 -12.45 21.10
C ILE A 100 -9.24 -13.72 21.15
N SER A 101 -8.73 -14.82 20.59
CA SER A 101 -9.42 -16.11 20.56
C SER A 101 -9.60 -16.71 21.96
N ASP A 102 -8.58 -16.60 22.82
CA ASP A 102 -8.58 -17.14 24.17
C ASP A 102 -9.63 -16.44 25.04
N LYS A 103 -9.75 -15.11 24.92
CA LYS A 103 -10.83 -14.35 25.59
C LYS A 103 -12.22 -14.86 25.23
N LEU A 104 -12.46 -15.15 23.94
CA LEU A 104 -13.74 -15.69 23.50
C LEU A 104 -13.94 -17.14 23.96
N GLN A 105 -12.86 -17.94 23.97
CA GLN A 105 -12.90 -19.32 24.45
C GLN A 105 -13.16 -19.43 25.95
N ASP A 106 -12.67 -18.49 26.76
CA ASP A 106 -12.91 -18.51 28.21
C ASP A 106 -14.38 -18.22 28.54
N VAL A 107 -15.03 -17.36 27.75
CA VAL A 107 -16.49 -17.18 27.84
C VAL A 107 -17.23 -18.42 27.31
N ASP A 108 -16.82 -19.00 26.17
CA ASP A 108 -17.39 -20.26 25.68
C ASP A 108 -17.29 -21.39 26.72
N LYS A 109 -16.15 -21.53 27.41
CA LYS A 109 -15.96 -22.53 28.46
C LYS A 109 -16.88 -22.33 29.66
N SER A 110 -17.13 -21.09 30.08
CA SER A 110 -18.01 -20.83 31.24
C SER A 110 -19.48 -21.12 30.94
N LEU A 111 -19.87 -21.11 29.66
CA LEU A 111 -21.25 -21.32 29.21
C LEU A 111 -21.53 -22.75 28.73
N LYS A 112 -20.52 -23.61 28.59
CA LYS A 112 -20.68 -24.99 28.09
C LYS A 112 -21.63 -25.88 28.88
N ASN A 113 -21.85 -25.55 30.15
CA ASN A 113 -22.75 -26.30 31.03
C ASN A 113 -24.16 -25.70 31.08
N GLU A 114 -24.43 -24.61 30.36
CA GLU A 114 -25.76 -24.01 30.27
C GLU A 114 -26.64 -24.81 29.28
N ALA A 115 -27.91 -25.01 29.64
CA ALA A 115 -28.86 -25.66 28.77
C ALA A 115 -29.12 -24.80 27.52
N GLY A 116 -29.05 -25.41 26.33
CA GLY A 116 -29.22 -24.69 25.06
C GLY A 116 -27.95 -23.98 24.56
N TRP A 117 -26.76 -24.40 25.04
CA TRP A 117 -25.49 -23.85 24.58
C TRP A 117 -25.28 -23.96 23.06
N ASN A 118 -25.09 -22.83 22.39
CA ASN A 118 -24.71 -22.72 20.98
C ASN A 118 -24.10 -21.34 20.70
N ALA A 119 -23.70 -21.09 19.45
CA ALA A 119 -23.08 -19.82 19.04
C ALA A 119 -23.98 -18.59 19.24
N GLU A 120 -25.30 -18.72 19.09
CA GLU A 120 -26.26 -17.64 19.32
C GLU A 120 -26.38 -17.30 20.81
N THR A 121 -26.32 -18.32 21.68
CA THR A 121 -26.27 -18.13 23.14
C THR A 121 -24.98 -17.39 23.55
N LEU A 122 -23.83 -17.74 22.96
CA LEU A 122 -22.57 -17.01 23.17
C LEU A 122 -22.68 -15.54 22.75
N ARG A 123 -23.22 -15.33 21.55
CA ARG A 123 -23.39 -14.00 20.94
C ARG A 123 -24.27 -13.12 21.82
N ASN A 124 -25.39 -13.65 22.31
CA ASN A 124 -26.30 -12.89 23.18
C ASN A 124 -25.69 -12.64 24.57
N ARG A 125 -24.90 -13.57 25.11
CA ARG A 125 -24.27 -13.41 26.43
C ARG A 125 -23.18 -12.34 26.48
N VAL A 126 -22.35 -12.28 25.45
CA VAL A 126 -21.26 -11.29 25.32
C VAL A 126 -21.76 -9.94 24.76
N SER A 127 -22.99 -9.91 24.28
CA SER A 127 -23.60 -8.95 23.37
C SER A 127 -23.26 -9.19 21.89
N PRO A 128 -24.24 -9.06 20.99
CA PRO A 128 -24.03 -9.17 19.55
C PRO A 128 -22.89 -8.32 19.01
N GLU A 129 -22.82 -7.05 19.41
CA GLU A 129 -21.82 -6.10 18.93
C GLU A 129 -20.39 -6.53 19.28
N VAL A 130 -20.18 -6.96 20.53
CA VAL A 130 -18.86 -7.39 20.99
C VAL A 130 -18.46 -8.70 20.32
N PHE A 131 -19.38 -9.65 20.19
CA PHE A 131 -19.13 -10.90 19.48
C PHE A 131 -18.79 -10.68 18.01
N ASP A 132 -19.56 -9.83 17.32
CA ASP A 132 -19.36 -9.51 15.91
C ASP A 132 -18.03 -8.74 15.71
N THR A 133 -17.67 -7.87 16.66
CA THR A 133 -16.35 -7.19 16.68
C THR A 133 -15.20 -8.18 16.83
N PHE A 134 -15.31 -9.15 17.75
CA PHE A 134 -14.29 -10.18 17.94
C PHE A 134 -14.12 -11.06 16.71
N THR A 135 -15.23 -11.60 16.19
CA THR A 135 -15.20 -12.48 15.01
C THR A 135 -14.66 -11.77 13.78
N THR A 136 -15.09 -10.53 13.53
CA THR A 136 -14.57 -9.68 12.44
C THR A 136 -13.08 -9.36 12.65
N GLY A 137 -12.66 -9.07 13.88
CA GLY A 137 -11.27 -8.82 14.23
C GLY A 137 -10.37 -10.03 13.97
N ILE A 138 -10.76 -11.22 14.46
CA ILE A 138 -10.05 -12.48 14.22
C ILE A 138 -9.97 -12.79 12.73
N ALA A 139 -11.09 -12.64 12.00
CA ALA A 139 -11.12 -12.87 10.57
C ALA A 139 -10.14 -11.96 9.83
N ARG A 140 -10.15 -10.65 10.13
CA ARG A 140 -9.23 -9.66 9.55
C ARG A 140 -7.77 -10.01 9.81
N LEU A 141 -7.40 -10.27 11.07
CA LEU A 141 -6.04 -10.63 11.45
C LEU A 141 -5.60 -11.95 10.80
N SER A 142 -6.50 -12.93 10.71
CA SER A 142 -6.22 -14.21 10.05
C SER A 142 -5.95 -14.05 8.55
N GLN A 143 -6.67 -13.14 7.88
CA GLN A 143 -6.39 -12.79 6.48
C GLN A 143 -5.02 -12.11 6.34
N GLN A 144 -4.70 -11.15 7.21
CA GLN A 144 -3.37 -10.51 7.24
C GLN A 144 -2.26 -11.54 7.43
N LEU A 145 -2.39 -12.43 8.42
CA LEU A 145 -1.43 -13.50 8.69
C LEU A 145 -1.26 -14.45 7.49
N SER A 146 -2.36 -14.83 6.84
CA SER A 146 -2.35 -15.69 5.65
C SER A 146 -1.58 -15.04 4.49
N VAL A 147 -1.78 -13.75 4.27
CA VAL A 147 -1.07 -12.98 3.23
C VAL A 147 0.41 -12.84 3.59
N LEU A 148 0.71 -12.47 4.83
CA LEU A 148 2.09 -12.28 5.29
C LEU A 148 2.92 -13.57 5.14
N LYS A 149 2.35 -14.74 5.49
CA LYS A 149 2.97 -16.06 5.29
C LYS A 149 3.20 -16.42 3.81
N LYS A 150 2.38 -15.88 2.91
CA LYS A 150 2.45 -16.14 1.45
C LYS A 150 3.26 -15.09 0.68
N MET A 151 3.64 -13.98 1.32
CA MET A 151 4.50 -12.97 0.70
C MET A 151 5.86 -13.59 0.38
N SER A 152 6.29 -13.43 -0.88
CA SER A 152 7.55 -13.98 -1.37
C SER A 152 8.56 -12.85 -1.59
N PHE A 153 9.67 -12.92 -0.89
CA PHE A 153 10.87 -12.13 -1.18
C PHE A 153 11.69 -12.90 -2.20
N ILE A 154 11.85 -12.31 -3.38
CA ILE A 154 12.55 -12.95 -4.49
C ILE A 154 13.91 -12.29 -4.69
N HIS A 155 14.93 -13.12 -4.83
CA HIS A 155 16.21 -12.67 -5.37
C HIS A 155 16.09 -12.62 -6.89
N LYS A 156 15.55 -11.51 -7.40
CA LYS A 156 15.40 -11.25 -8.84
C LYS A 156 16.16 -9.97 -9.21
N PRO A 157 17.25 -10.06 -9.99
CA PRO A 157 17.91 -8.88 -10.53
C PRO A 157 16.92 -8.00 -11.29
N LEU A 158 17.00 -6.67 -11.13
CA LEU A 158 16.06 -5.78 -11.84
C LEU A 158 16.21 -5.87 -13.36
N SER A 159 17.36 -6.34 -13.85
CA SER A 159 17.62 -6.61 -15.28
C SER A 159 16.68 -7.63 -15.90
N GLN A 160 16.06 -8.49 -15.09
CA GLN A 160 15.08 -9.49 -15.54
C GLN A 160 13.63 -8.97 -15.57
N LEU A 161 13.41 -7.68 -15.28
CA LEU A 161 12.10 -7.06 -15.41
C LEU A 161 11.79 -6.76 -16.88
N SER A 162 10.59 -7.12 -17.31
CA SER A 162 10.09 -6.80 -18.63
C SER A 162 9.77 -5.31 -18.74
N SER A 163 10.44 -4.63 -19.65
CA SER A 163 10.28 -3.21 -19.96
C SER A 163 8.91 -2.79 -20.48
N VAL A 164 7.98 -3.72 -20.71
CA VAL A 164 6.63 -3.42 -21.23
C VAL A 164 5.52 -4.05 -20.38
N ARG A 165 5.79 -5.18 -19.71
CA ARG A 165 4.76 -5.90 -18.94
C ARG A 165 4.85 -5.64 -17.45
N ASP A 166 6.04 -5.31 -16.96
CA ASP A 166 6.27 -5.22 -15.52
C ASP A 166 6.10 -3.80 -15.02
N LYS A 167 5.63 -3.69 -13.78
CA LYS A 167 5.49 -2.44 -13.04
C LYS A 167 6.23 -2.57 -11.72
N LEU A 168 7.03 -1.57 -11.39
CA LEU A 168 7.81 -1.56 -10.17
C LEU A 168 7.22 -0.54 -9.20
N TYR A 169 6.67 -1.02 -8.07
CA TYR A 169 6.16 -0.17 -7.01
C TYR A 169 7.26 0.03 -5.96
N ILE A 170 7.73 1.26 -5.80
CA ILE A 170 8.75 1.60 -4.81
C ILE A 170 8.08 1.94 -3.48
N LEU A 171 8.42 1.19 -2.43
CA LEU A 171 7.90 1.39 -1.08
C LEU A 171 8.75 2.36 -0.28
N GLY A 172 8.13 3.01 0.70
CA GLY A 172 8.76 3.99 1.57
C GLY A 172 7.81 5.09 2.00
N HIS A 173 8.25 5.87 2.98
CA HIS A 173 7.59 7.07 3.45
C HIS A 173 8.07 8.29 2.67
N GLY A 174 7.24 9.33 2.63
CA GLY A 174 7.52 10.57 1.94
C GLY A 174 6.56 11.65 2.41
N ALA A 175 6.81 12.88 1.96
CA ALA A 175 5.99 14.04 2.27
C ALA A 175 6.04 15.02 1.08
N ALA A 176 5.07 15.93 1.03
CA ALA A 176 4.98 16.92 -0.04
C ALA A 176 6.24 17.78 -0.09
N GLY A 177 6.74 18.03 -1.30
CA GLY A 177 7.91 18.87 -1.54
C GLY A 177 9.24 18.34 -0.99
N ARG A 178 9.29 17.09 -0.51
CA ARG A 178 10.51 16.48 0.03
C ARG A 178 11.18 15.58 -1.00
N ASN A 179 12.46 15.83 -1.25
CA ASN A 179 13.33 14.96 -2.05
C ASN A 179 13.90 13.79 -1.22
N ILE A 180 13.05 13.10 -0.47
CA ILE A 180 13.45 12.02 0.44
C ILE A 180 12.42 10.89 0.40
N LEU A 181 12.92 9.66 0.29
CA LEU A 181 12.20 8.43 0.57
C LEU A 181 12.76 7.82 1.86
N ALA A 182 11.91 7.57 2.85
CA ALA A 182 12.33 7.07 4.15
C ALA A 182 11.85 5.63 4.42
N ALA A 183 12.57 4.89 5.25
CA ALA A 183 12.26 3.52 5.64
C ALA A 183 11.07 3.45 6.61
N ASP A 184 10.93 4.46 7.47
CA ASP A 184 9.92 4.62 8.51
C ASP A 184 9.34 6.04 8.50
N GLN A 185 8.20 6.24 9.14
CA GLN A 185 7.53 7.55 9.24
C GLN A 185 8.42 8.63 9.88
N ALA A 186 9.26 8.26 10.85
CA ALA A 186 10.17 9.18 11.56
C ALA A 186 11.51 9.40 10.84
N ALA A 187 11.76 8.69 9.73
CA ALA A 187 13.02 8.70 8.98
C ALA A 187 14.27 8.38 9.82
N THR A 188 14.14 7.49 10.80
CA THR A 188 15.21 7.08 11.71
C THR A 188 15.91 5.79 11.30
N LEU A 189 15.25 4.91 10.53
CA LEU A 189 15.76 3.61 10.09
C LEU A 189 16.42 3.66 8.71
N GLY A 190 16.58 4.86 8.17
CA GLY A 190 17.23 5.11 6.89
C GLY A 190 16.38 5.98 5.98
N GLN A 191 17.06 6.75 5.14
CA GLN A 191 16.45 7.58 4.14
C GLN A 191 17.36 7.70 2.92
N MET A 192 16.78 7.97 1.76
CA MET A 192 17.54 8.19 0.53
C MET A 192 16.90 9.30 -0.29
N THR A 193 17.75 10.06 -0.99
CA THR A 193 17.28 11.07 -1.95
C THR A 193 16.75 10.42 -3.22
N ALA A 194 16.04 11.16 -4.06
CA ALA A 194 15.66 10.68 -5.40
C ALA A 194 16.88 10.26 -6.24
N LYS A 195 18.00 10.98 -6.11
CA LYS A 195 19.25 10.67 -6.81
C LYS A 195 19.80 9.32 -6.34
N SER A 196 19.91 9.12 -5.03
CA SER A 196 20.40 7.86 -4.45
C SER A 196 19.50 6.68 -4.81
N LEU A 197 18.17 6.87 -4.86
CA LEU A 197 17.24 5.85 -5.31
C LEU A 197 17.45 5.51 -6.80
N ALA A 198 17.58 6.53 -7.67
CA ALA A 198 17.80 6.32 -9.10
C ALA A 198 19.13 5.60 -9.37
N GLU A 199 20.20 5.97 -8.66
CA GLU A 199 21.50 5.30 -8.69
C GLU A 199 21.40 3.85 -8.21
N GLN A 200 20.65 3.58 -7.13
CA GLN A 200 20.42 2.22 -6.64
C GLN A 200 19.65 1.37 -7.65
N LEU A 201 18.56 1.87 -8.23
CA LEU A 201 17.81 1.15 -9.27
C LEU A 201 18.70 0.86 -10.47
N HIS A 202 19.56 1.81 -10.84
CA HIS A 202 20.52 1.63 -11.92
C HIS A 202 21.59 0.57 -11.61
N SER A 203 22.21 0.62 -10.43
CA SER A 203 23.24 -0.35 -10.02
C SER A 203 22.67 -1.76 -9.81
N CYS A 204 21.41 -1.87 -9.40
CA CYS A 204 20.67 -3.14 -9.36
C CYS A 204 20.24 -3.66 -10.75
N GLY A 205 20.62 -2.97 -11.82
CA GLY A 205 20.50 -3.44 -13.20
C GLY A 205 19.17 -3.16 -13.88
N LEU A 206 18.37 -2.18 -13.43
CA LEU A 206 17.11 -1.85 -14.09
C LEU A 206 17.36 -1.53 -15.59
N PRO A 207 16.64 -2.15 -16.54
CA PRO A 207 16.86 -1.90 -17.96
C PRO A 207 16.57 -0.44 -18.32
N LYS A 208 17.40 0.18 -19.17
CA LYS A 208 17.19 1.57 -19.66
C LYS A 208 15.86 1.76 -20.39
N THR A 209 15.30 0.67 -20.90
CA THR A 209 14.01 0.61 -21.58
C THR A 209 12.82 0.45 -20.63
N PHE A 210 13.04 0.22 -19.33
CA PHE A 210 11.97 0.08 -18.36
C PHE A 210 11.11 1.35 -18.26
N TYR A 211 9.78 1.17 -18.15
CA TYR A 211 8.84 2.26 -18.40
C TYR A 211 7.87 2.58 -17.26
N ASP A 212 7.50 1.66 -16.35
CA ASP A 212 6.41 1.89 -15.37
C ASP A 212 6.93 1.78 -13.92
N LEU A 213 7.41 2.90 -13.39
CA LEU A 213 7.87 3.07 -12.01
C LEU A 213 6.80 3.80 -11.20
N ARG A 214 6.49 3.33 -9.98
CA ARG A 214 5.40 3.87 -9.16
C ARG A 214 5.83 4.08 -7.72
N ILE A 215 5.82 5.32 -7.25
CA ILE A 215 6.23 5.68 -5.90
C ILE A 215 5.01 5.62 -4.98
N THR A 216 5.00 4.74 -3.98
CA THR A 216 3.81 4.57 -3.11
C THR A 216 3.77 5.54 -1.93
N ALA A 217 4.90 6.20 -1.64
CA ALA A 217 5.05 7.16 -0.57
C ALA A 217 3.96 8.24 -0.56
N CYS A 218 3.60 8.70 0.63
CA CYS A 218 2.65 9.79 0.86
C CYS A 218 3.08 11.04 0.09
N PHE A 219 2.10 11.72 -0.51
CA PHE A 219 2.29 13.00 -1.20
C PHE A 219 3.38 13.01 -2.28
N SER A 220 3.68 11.85 -2.89
CA SER A 220 4.79 11.72 -3.84
C SER A 220 4.58 12.47 -5.16
N ALA A 221 3.35 12.93 -5.45
CA ALA A 221 3.02 13.79 -6.58
C ALA A 221 2.93 15.28 -6.22
N ASP A 222 3.13 15.63 -4.95
CA ASP A 222 2.86 16.95 -4.39
C ASP A 222 4.16 17.73 -4.08
N SER A 223 4.23 18.98 -4.53
CA SER A 223 5.18 19.99 -4.08
C SER A 223 4.80 20.58 -2.73
N ILE A 224 3.50 20.68 -2.48
CA ILE A 224 2.86 21.14 -1.25
C ILE A 224 1.62 20.29 -1.00
N GLU A 225 1.23 20.08 0.24
CA GLU A 225 0.06 19.24 0.53
C GLU A 225 -1.22 19.91 -0.04
N PRO A 226 -2.04 19.18 -0.81
CA PRO A 226 -3.32 19.69 -1.26
C PRO A 226 -4.35 19.66 -0.13
N PHE A 227 -5.24 20.64 -0.14
CA PHE A 227 -6.42 20.77 0.72
C PHE A 227 -7.62 19.98 0.19
N SER A 228 -7.71 19.74 -1.13
CA SER A 228 -8.75 18.90 -1.75
C SER A 228 -8.20 18.00 -2.88
N PHE A 229 -9.06 17.10 -3.38
CA PHE A 229 -8.75 16.26 -4.54
C PHE A 229 -9.31 16.82 -5.87
N GLU A 230 -9.72 18.09 -5.89
CA GLU A 230 -10.19 18.75 -7.11
C GLU A 230 -9.04 18.94 -8.12
N ALA A 231 -9.35 18.78 -9.40
CA ALA A 231 -8.34 18.68 -10.45
C ALA A 231 -7.41 19.91 -10.52
N ASP A 232 -7.97 21.11 -10.44
CA ASP A 232 -7.21 22.37 -10.50
C ASP A 232 -6.21 22.49 -9.34
N GLU A 233 -6.62 22.03 -8.16
CA GLU A 233 -5.75 22.04 -6.98
C GLU A 233 -4.64 20.98 -7.08
N LEU A 234 -4.95 19.78 -7.56
CA LEU A 234 -3.93 18.75 -7.78
C LEU A 234 -2.90 19.17 -8.85
N ASP A 235 -3.34 19.91 -9.88
CA ASP A 235 -2.45 20.48 -10.89
C ASP A 235 -1.56 21.59 -10.33
N GLU A 236 -2.11 22.47 -9.49
CA GLU A 236 -1.37 23.53 -8.80
C GLU A 236 -0.33 22.95 -7.83
N THR A 237 -0.75 22.07 -6.93
CA THR A 237 0.10 21.49 -5.88
C THR A 237 1.16 20.53 -6.40
N SER A 238 1.00 19.99 -7.62
CA SER A 238 2.06 19.20 -8.28
C SER A 238 3.23 20.02 -8.85
N GLY A 239 3.15 21.35 -8.80
CA GLY A 239 4.16 22.25 -9.34
C GLY A 239 4.06 22.52 -10.85
N THR A 240 3.03 22.01 -11.55
CA THR A 240 2.91 22.20 -13.01
C THR A 240 2.30 23.54 -13.44
N VAL A 241 1.52 24.19 -12.58
CA VAL A 241 0.91 25.51 -12.87
C VAL A 241 1.85 26.67 -12.48
N SER A 242 2.68 26.48 -11.44
CA SER A 242 3.61 27.50 -10.93
C SER A 242 4.65 27.94 -11.98
N GLU A 243 5.08 27.05 -12.88
CA GLU A 243 5.99 27.40 -13.97
C GLU A 243 5.32 28.28 -15.05
N LYS A 244 4.00 28.13 -15.29
CA LYS A 244 3.27 28.90 -16.32
C LYS A 244 2.86 30.31 -15.88
N ARG A 245 2.69 30.57 -14.58
CA ARG A 245 2.29 31.91 -14.07
C ARG A 245 3.47 32.86 -13.80
N ARG A 246 4.72 32.44 -14.03
CA ARG A 246 5.93 33.29 -13.88
C ARG A 246 6.03 34.46 -14.88
N GLY A 247 5.06 34.61 -15.79
CA GLY A 247 5.12 35.56 -16.89
C GLY A 247 4.92 37.05 -16.57
N ILE A 248 4.27 37.48 -15.46
CA ILE A 248 3.95 38.93 -15.31
C ILE A 248 4.10 39.51 -13.87
N LYS A 249 4.28 38.72 -12.79
CA LYS A 249 4.39 39.28 -11.41
C LYS A 249 5.42 38.57 -10.51
N GLY A 250 6.65 38.45 -10.99
CA GLY A 250 7.76 37.77 -10.29
C GLY A 250 8.39 38.58 -9.14
N ILE A 251 7.64 38.86 -8.06
CA ILE A 251 8.19 39.56 -6.86
C ILE A 251 8.24 38.64 -5.62
N PHE A 252 7.66 37.44 -5.66
CA PHE A 252 7.78 36.50 -4.54
C PHE A 252 8.90 35.48 -4.80
N LYS A 253 9.90 35.51 -3.89
CA LYS A 253 11.03 34.57 -3.77
C LYS A 253 10.60 33.14 -4.14
N PRO A 254 11.37 32.38 -4.95
CA PRO A 254 11.06 30.99 -5.20
C PRO A 254 11.03 30.26 -3.85
N LEU A 255 9.89 29.66 -3.51
CA LEU A 255 9.82 28.64 -2.47
C LEU A 255 10.91 27.61 -2.81
N LYS A 256 11.90 27.50 -1.92
CA LYS A 256 13.00 26.52 -1.91
C LYS A 256 12.60 25.26 -2.68
N ASP A 257 13.24 24.94 -3.81
CA ASP A 257 12.91 23.84 -4.76
C ASP A 257 12.08 22.67 -4.16
N THR A 258 10.77 22.87 -3.99
CA THR A 258 9.85 21.86 -3.46
C THR A 258 9.29 21.10 -4.64
N ASN A 259 10.10 20.25 -5.26
CA ASN A 259 9.61 19.38 -6.31
C ASN A 259 8.94 18.13 -5.70
N PRO A 260 7.90 17.57 -6.33
CA PRO A 260 7.38 16.27 -5.95
C PRO A 260 8.49 15.21 -6.02
N LEU A 261 8.46 14.25 -5.09
CA LEU A 261 9.43 13.16 -5.08
C LEU A 261 9.43 12.40 -6.40
N ALA A 262 8.26 12.08 -6.96
CA ALA A 262 8.15 11.34 -8.21
C ALA A 262 8.69 12.13 -9.42
N LEU A 263 8.49 13.46 -9.46
CA LEU A 263 9.09 14.32 -10.49
C LEU A 263 10.62 14.32 -10.38
N THR A 264 11.13 14.45 -9.16
CA THR A 264 12.58 14.48 -8.93
C THR A 264 13.21 13.15 -9.34
N ILE A 265 12.59 12.01 -8.97
CA ILE A 265 13.04 10.68 -9.43
C ILE A 265 12.99 10.58 -10.95
N SER A 266 11.94 11.06 -11.62
CA SER A 266 11.87 11.09 -13.10
C SER A 266 13.05 11.83 -13.70
N LYS A 267 13.40 13.00 -13.17
CA LYS A 267 14.57 13.79 -13.61
C LYS A 267 15.89 13.03 -13.41
N GLU A 268 16.10 12.42 -12.25
CA GLU A 268 17.34 11.66 -11.97
C GLU A 268 17.47 10.39 -12.83
N MET A 269 16.36 9.67 -13.04
CA MET A 269 16.34 8.52 -13.96
C MET A 269 16.66 8.96 -15.39
N LYS A 270 16.10 10.07 -15.87
CA LYS A 270 16.42 10.61 -17.21
C LYS A 270 17.90 11.01 -17.34
N ARG A 271 18.51 11.59 -16.30
CA ARG A 271 19.97 11.88 -16.26
C ARG A 271 20.83 10.62 -16.37
N LEU A 272 20.36 9.51 -15.82
CA LEU A 272 21.00 8.21 -15.97
C LEU A 272 20.68 7.54 -17.32
N GLY A 273 19.99 8.18 -18.26
CA GLY A 273 19.73 7.62 -19.61
C GLY A 273 18.45 6.79 -19.73
N TYR A 274 17.52 6.86 -18.78
CA TYR A 274 16.21 6.21 -18.87
C TYR A 274 15.20 7.16 -19.55
N HIS A 275 15.33 7.36 -20.87
CA HIS A 275 14.56 8.39 -21.58
C HIS A 275 13.04 8.09 -21.67
N ASN A 276 12.65 6.82 -21.62
CA ASN A 276 11.25 6.37 -21.74
C ASN A 276 10.58 6.06 -20.39
N ILE A 277 11.26 6.33 -19.27
CA ILE A 277 10.72 6.05 -17.94
C ILE A 277 9.50 6.93 -17.67
N ARG A 278 8.46 6.32 -17.10
CA ARG A 278 7.31 7.02 -16.53
C ARG A 278 7.31 6.79 -15.03
N VAL A 279 7.44 7.87 -14.27
CA VAL A 279 7.41 7.81 -12.81
C VAL A 279 6.07 8.31 -12.33
N THR A 280 5.27 7.42 -11.76
CA THR A 280 3.97 7.75 -11.18
C THR A 280 4.10 8.04 -9.70
N GLY A 281 3.73 9.24 -9.27
CA GLY A 281 3.44 9.58 -7.88
C GLY A 281 1.93 9.59 -7.63
N TYR A 282 1.52 9.79 -6.38
CA TYR A 282 0.11 9.97 -6.04
C TYR A 282 -0.06 11.09 -5.03
N HIS A 283 -1.14 11.85 -5.21
CA HIS A 283 -1.54 12.91 -4.30
C HIS A 283 -2.03 12.31 -2.97
N GLY A 284 -1.86 13.05 -1.88
CA GLY A 284 -2.37 12.68 -0.55
C GLY A 284 -1.58 11.58 0.16
N ALA A 285 -1.94 11.32 1.41
CA ALA A 285 -1.37 10.28 2.25
C ALA A 285 -1.85 8.88 1.81
N GLY A 286 -0.96 7.88 1.84
CA GLY A 286 -1.33 6.49 1.61
C GLY A 286 -2.02 5.88 2.83
N VAL A 287 -3.08 5.10 2.59
CA VAL A 287 -3.78 4.36 3.65
C VAL A 287 -3.48 2.87 3.52
N THR A 288 -2.70 2.31 4.45
CA THR A 288 -2.26 0.90 4.42
C THR A 288 -3.42 -0.08 4.61
N TYR A 289 -4.27 0.17 5.60
CA TYR A 289 -5.42 -0.66 5.95
C TYR A 289 -6.71 0.16 5.84
N SER A 290 -7.12 0.45 4.61
CA SER A 290 -8.41 1.11 4.34
C SER A 290 -9.55 0.08 4.40
N PRO A 291 -10.74 0.45 4.92
CA PRO A 291 -11.94 -0.40 4.84
C PRO A 291 -12.50 -0.48 3.41
N THR A 292 -11.99 0.33 2.48
CA THR A 292 -12.46 0.34 1.09
C THR A 292 -11.95 -0.87 0.31
N GLU A 293 -12.69 -1.22 -0.74
CA GLU A 293 -12.30 -2.27 -1.69
C GLU A 293 -11.26 -1.81 -2.72
N PHE A 294 -10.57 -0.69 -2.49
CA PHE A 294 -9.55 -0.17 -3.39
C PHE A 294 -8.34 0.37 -2.62
N ARG A 295 -7.25 0.66 -3.34
CA ARG A 295 -6.10 1.33 -2.72
C ARG A 295 -6.49 2.78 -2.49
N ALA A 296 -6.46 3.23 -1.25
CA ALA A 296 -6.93 4.56 -0.90
C ALA A 296 -5.80 5.59 -0.76
N ARG A 297 -6.16 6.86 -0.98
CA ARG A 297 -5.43 8.05 -0.54
C ARG A 297 -6.35 8.91 0.32
N ARG A 298 -5.78 9.72 1.20
CA ARG A 298 -6.52 10.56 2.14
C ARG A 298 -5.79 11.88 2.39
N LEU A 299 -6.54 12.96 2.60
CA LEU A 299 -6.04 14.25 3.12
C LEU A 299 -6.40 14.38 4.60
N GLU A 300 -5.79 15.31 5.33
CA GLU A 300 -6.07 15.51 6.75
C GLU A 300 -7.59 15.76 6.94
N ARG A 301 -8.30 14.78 7.53
CA ARG A 301 -9.77 14.76 7.73
C ARG A 301 -10.66 14.51 6.50
N GLY A 302 -10.07 14.07 5.38
CA GLY A 302 -10.81 13.70 4.17
C GLY A 302 -11.33 12.25 4.15
N THR A 303 -12.21 11.95 3.20
CA THR A 303 -12.65 10.59 2.88
C THR A 303 -11.59 9.86 2.05
N ASP A 304 -11.63 8.52 2.09
CA ASP A 304 -10.74 7.69 1.28
C ASP A 304 -11.12 7.78 -0.20
N ILE A 305 -10.19 8.27 -1.03
CA ILE A 305 -10.34 8.27 -2.48
C ILE A 305 -9.53 7.16 -3.13
N ARG A 306 -10.03 6.62 -4.23
CA ARG A 306 -9.30 5.61 -5.02
C ARG A 306 -8.00 6.21 -5.55
N ARG A 307 -6.86 5.65 -5.13
CA ARG A 307 -5.50 6.05 -5.48
C ARG A 307 -5.27 6.24 -6.99
N SER A 308 -5.94 5.47 -7.85
CA SER A 308 -5.78 5.61 -9.30
C SER A 308 -6.39 6.89 -9.88
N LEU A 309 -7.33 7.52 -9.17
CA LEU A 309 -7.97 8.78 -9.57
C LEU A 309 -7.07 9.98 -9.29
N VAL A 310 -6.19 9.87 -8.30
CA VAL A 310 -5.33 10.95 -7.80
C VAL A 310 -3.84 10.67 -8.07
N ARG A 311 -3.55 10.05 -9.22
CA ARG A 311 -2.18 9.75 -9.64
C ARG A 311 -1.66 10.81 -10.60
N ARG A 312 -0.35 11.09 -10.56
CA ARG A 312 0.34 11.92 -11.55
C ARG A 312 1.54 11.18 -12.11
N THR A 313 1.77 11.32 -13.42
CA THR A 313 2.90 10.68 -14.11
C THR A 313 3.85 11.73 -14.67
N PHE A 314 5.15 11.56 -14.44
CA PHE A 314 6.24 12.44 -14.88
C PHE A 314 7.27 11.68 -15.73
#